data_AF-A0A0Q7NUB5-F1
#
_entry.id   AF-A0A0Q7NUB5-F1
#
_cell.length_a   1.000
_cell.length_b   1.000
_cell.length_c   1.000
_cell.angle_alpha   90.00
_cell.angle_beta   90.00
_cell.angle_gamma   90.00
#
_symmetry.space_group_name_H-M   'P 1'
#
loop_
_entity.id
_entity.type
_entity.pdbx_description
1 polymer ?
#
loop_
_entity_poly.entity_id
_entity_poly.type
_entity_poly.pdbx_seq_one_letter_code
_entity_poly.pdbx_strand_id
1 'polypeptide(L)' 'MDIQAAAKKIIDEANTKSPGAASIYLAENIRFHQDKCATIIRSSRKPAGWTLGGHTELIQMLISAQSKRHALQVAA' A
#
# COMPACT_ATOMS: atom_id res chain seq x y z
N MET A 1 2.09 -12.19 10.53
CA MET A 1 1.06 -11.23 10.10
C MET A 1 0.94 -11.33 8.59
N ASP A 2 -0.29 -11.29 8.09
CA ASP A 2 -0.62 -11.66 6.72
C ASP A 2 -0.63 -10.42 5.80
N ILE A 3 0.38 -10.31 4.94
CA ILE A 3 0.57 -9.19 4.00
C ILE A 3 -0.49 -9.23 2.89
N GLN A 4 -0.85 -10.43 2.45
CA GLN A 4 -1.82 -10.64 1.38
C GLN A 4 -3.22 -10.21 1.84
N ALA A 5 -3.61 -10.58 3.06
CA ALA A 5 -4.87 -10.13 3.66
C ALA A 5 -4.92 -8.61 3.83
N ALA A 6 -3.81 -7.99 4.25
CA ALA A 6 -3.72 -6.54 4.39
C ALA A 6 -3.84 -5.82 3.03
N ALA A 7 -3.10 -6.28 2.01
CA ALA A 7 -3.18 -5.74 0.66
C ALA A 7 -4.60 -5.86 0.09
N LYS A 8 -5.22 -7.05 0.23
CA LYS A 8 -6.59 -7.30 -0.21
C LYS A 8 -7.57 -6.32 0.42
N LYS A 9 -7.50 -6.13 1.75
CA LYS A 9 -8.39 -5.20 2.45
C LYS A 9 -8.27 -3.77 1.91
N ILE A 10 -7.05 -3.27 1.71
CA ILE A 10 -6.81 -1.90 1.19
C ILE A 10 -7.32 -1.78 -0.25
N ILE A 11 -7.06 -2.79 -1.09
CA ILE A 11 -7.49 -2.77 -2.50
C ILE A 11 -9.02 -2.86 -2.61
N ASP A 12 -9.67 -3.72 -1.83
CA ASP A 12 -11.13 -3.84 -1.78
C ASP A 12 -11.76 -2.51 -1.35
N GLU A 13 -11.20 -1.84 -0.34
CA GLU A 13 -11.64 -0.51 0.09
C GLU A 13 -11.41 0.57 -0.98
N ALA A 14 -10.33 0.49 -1.76
CA ALA A 14 -10.12 1.39 -2.89
C ALA A 14 -11.15 1.16 -4.00
N ASN A 15 -11.62 -0.08 -4.19
CA ASN A 15 -12.60 -0.45 -5.21
C ASN A 15 -14.01 0.09 -4.92
N THR A 16 -14.33 0.43 -3.67
CA THR A 16 -15.63 1.04 -3.32
C THR A 16 -15.66 2.54 -3.62
N LYS A 17 -14.52 3.14 -3.99
CA LYS A 17 -14.38 4.59 -4.20
C LYS A 17 -14.46 4.96 -5.67
N SER A 18 -14.80 6.23 -5.93
CA SER A 18 -14.71 6.79 -7.28
C SER A 18 -13.27 6.71 -7.82
N PRO A 19 -13.06 6.71 -9.14
CA PRO A 19 -11.73 6.52 -9.73
C PRO A 19 -10.65 7.46 -9.17
N GLY A 20 -10.95 8.75 -9.04
CA GLY A 20 -10.01 9.73 -8.45
C GLY A 20 -9.77 9.50 -6.96
N ALA A 21 -10.82 9.24 -6.18
CA ALA A 21 -10.70 8.99 -4.74
C ALA A 21 -9.94 7.68 -4.45
N ALA A 22 -10.09 6.65 -5.27
CA ALA A 22 -9.35 5.41 -5.17
C ALA A 22 -7.84 5.62 -5.38
N SER A 23 -7.46 6.43 -6.37
CA SER A 23 -6.05 6.76 -6.64
C SER A 23 -5.41 7.51 -5.47
N ILE A 24 -6.11 8.49 -4.90
CA ILE A 24 -5.66 9.23 -3.72
C ILE A 24 -5.49 8.28 -2.53
N TYR A 25 -6.49 7.44 -2.25
CA TYR A 25 -6.48 6.51 -1.13
C TYR A 25 -5.31 5.51 -1.20
N LEU A 26 -5.02 4.96 -2.39
CA LEU A 26 -3.89 4.05 -2.59
C LEU A 26 -2.55 4.78 -2.38
N ALA A 27 -2.41 6.01 -2.89
CA ALA A 27 -1.20 6.82 -2.72
C ALA A 27 -0.93 7.15 -1.24
N GLU A 28 -1.96 7.47 -0.47
CA GLU A 28 -1.86 7.72 0.97
C GLU A 28 -1.42 6.47 1.75
N ASN A 29 -1.96 5.29 1.41
CA ASN A 29 -1.53 4.02 2.02
C ASN A 29 -0.08 3.68 1.68
N ILE A 30 0.34 3.90 0.43
CA ILE A 30 1.75 3.72 0.02
C ILE A 30 2.66 4.62 0.86
N ARG A 31 2.33 5.92 0.96
CA ARG A 31 3.12 6.88 1.75
C ARG A 31 3.17 6.50 3.23
N PHE A 32 2.04 6.12 3.82
CA PHE A 32 1.98 5.66 5.20
C PHE A 32 2.94 4.50 5.46
N HIS A 33 3.00 3.51 4.57
CA HIS A 33 3.91 2.37 4.73
C HIS A 33 5.37 2.73 4.46
N GLN A 34 5.65 3.66 3.55
CA GLN A 34 7.01 4.21 3.37
C GLN A 34 7.51 4.90 4.65
N ASP A 35 6.64 5.66 5.33
CA ASP A 35 6.97 6.32 6.60
C ASP A 35 7.23 5.30 7.72
N LYS A 36 6.51 4.17 7.73
CA LYS A 36 6.79 3.04 8.63
C LYS A 36 8.14 2.38 8.33
N CYS A 37 8.48 2.15 7.06
CA CYS A 37 9.80 1.67 6.68
C CYS A 37 10.91 2.61 7.18
N ALA A 38 10.77 3.91 6.94
CA ALA A 38 11.73 4.91 7.38
C ALA A 38 11.89 4.94 8.91
N THR A 39 10.79 4.76 9.64
CA THR A 39 10.78 4.65 11.11
C THR A 39 11.52 3.39 11.57
N ILE A 40 11.26 2.23 10.96
CA ILE A 40 11.94 0.97 11.32
C ILE A 40 13.44 1.06 11.06
N ILE A 41 13.86 1.67 9.95
CA ILE A 41 15.27 1.85 9.60
C ILE A 41 15.96 2.72 10.65
N ARG A 42 15.38 3.88 10.99
CA ARG A 42 15.95 4.83 11.97
C ARG A 42 15.88 4.35 13.42
N SER A 43 14.98 3.42 13.75
CA SER A 43 14.82 2.97 15.13
C SER A 43 15.98 2.08 15.59
N SER A 44 16.54 2.41 16.77
CA SER A 44 17.54 1.60 17.49
C SER A 44 16.96 0.29 18.01
N ARG A 45 15.67 0.29 18.39
CA ARG A 45 14.90 -0.91 18.75
C ARG A 45 13.84 -1.17 17.71
N LYS A 46 13.88 -2.34 17.07
CA LYS A 46 12.89 -2.67 16.03
C LYS A 46 11.49 -2.86 16.68
N PRO A 47 10.43 -2.24 16.14
CA PRO A 47 9.08 -2.41 16.67
C PRO A 47 8.62 -3.86 16.47
N ALA A 48 7.81 -4.36 17.41
CA ALA A 48 7.18 -5.67 17.26
C ALA A 48 6.05 -5.60 16.21
N GLY A 49 5.92 -6.63 15.38
CA GLY A 49 4.89 -6.71 14.34
C GLY A 49 5.47 -6.62 12.92
N TRP A 50 5.02 -5.64 12.14
CA TRP A 50 5.45 -5.46 10.74
C TRP A 50 6.97 -5.30 10.65
N THR A 51 7.60 -6.09 9.78
CA THR A 51 9.02 -5.96 9.45
C THR A 51 9.21 -4.97 8.30
N LEU A 52 10.45 -4.51 8.10
CA LEU A 52 10.81 -3.71 6.92
C LEU A 52 10.42 -4.44 5.62
N GLY A 53 10.76 -5.73 5.53
CA GLY A 53 10.39 -6.56 4.38
C GLY A 53 8.89 -6.64 4.16
N GLY A 54 8.12 -6.81 5.24
CA GLY A 54 6.66 -6.88 5.12
C GLY A 54 6.03 -5.59 4.60
N HIS A 55 6.49 -4.43 5.08
CA HIS A 55 6.01 -3.15 4.55
C HIS A 55 6.43 -2.94 3.09
N THR A 56 7.65 -3.29 2.71
CA THR A 56 8.11 -3.19 1.33
C THR A 56 7.28 -4.05 0.37
N GLU A 57 6.99 -5.30 0.75
CA GLU A 57 6.14 -6.20 -0.03
C GLU A 57 4.72 -5.63 -0.19
N LEU A 58 4.12 -5.13 0.90
CA LEU A 58 2.82 -4.47 0.84
C LEU A 58 2.83 -3.27 -0.11
N ILE A 59 3.84 -2.39 -0.03
CA ILE A 59 3.99 -1.23 -0.92
C ILE A 59 4.01 -1.68 -2.40
N GLN A 60 4.77 -2.72 -2.73
CA GLN A 60 4.85 -3.23 -4.10
C GLN A 60 3.50 -3.74 -4.62
N MET A 61 2.72 -4.41 -3.77
CA MET A 61 1.37 -4.85 -4.11
C MET A 61 0.42 -3.66 -4.36
N LEU A 62 0.49 -2.63 -3.52
CA LEU A 62 -0.34 -1.43 -3.67
C LEU A 62 0.02 -0.63 -4.94
N ILE A 63 1.32 -0.47 -5.24
CA ILE A 63 1.79 0.15 -6.49
C ILE A 63 1.28 -0.65 -7.69
N SER A 64 1.40 -1.98 -7.66
CA SER A 64 0.90 -2.84 -8.75
C SER A 64 -0.60 -2.68 -8.96
N ALA A 65 -1.39 -2.55 -7.88
CA ALA A 65 -2.82 -2.30 -7.97
C ALA A 65 -3.11 -0.92 -8.59
N GLN A 66 -2.38 0.12 -8.18
CA GLN A 66 -2.53 1.46 -8.75
C GLN A 66 -2.19 1.51 -10.24
N SER A 67 -1.08 0.88 -10.67
CA SER A 67 -0.69 0.81 -12.08
C SER A 67 -1.73 0.09 -12.94
N LYS A 68 -2.31 -1.02 -12.45
CA LYS A 68 -3.39 -1.74 -13.15
C LYS A 68 -4.62 -0.85 -13.34
N ARG A 69 -5.01 -0.08 -12.32
CA ARG A 69 -6.14 0.85 -12.41
C ARG A 69 -5.89 1.96 -13.42
N HIS A 70 -4.69 2.54 -13.42
CA HIS A 70 -4.32 3.58 -14.38
C HIS A 70 -4.37 3.05 -15.82
N ALA A 71 -3.87 1.84 -16.06
CA ALA A 71 -3.94 1.20 -17.37
C ALA A 71 -5.39 1.02 -17.86
N LEU A 72 -6.31 0.64 -16.97
CA LEU A 72 -7.74 0.50 -17.30
C LEU A 72 -8.41 1.86 -17.60
N GLN A 73 -8.00 2.93 -16.93
CA GLN A 73 -8.53 4.28 -17.18
C GLN A 73 -8.07 4.85 -18.52
N VAL A 74 -6.83 4.60 -18.93
CA VAL A 74 -6.29 5.08 -20.22
C VAL A 74 -6.88 4.30 -21.41
N ALA A 75 -7.29 3.05 -21.19
CA ALA A 75 -7.87 2.19 -22.22
C ALA A 75 -9.40 2.39 -22.43
N ALA A 76 -10.07 3.12 -21.55
CA ALA A 76 -11.51 3.38 -21.58
C ALA A 76 -11.82 4.74 -22.22
#